data_AF-A0A845T163-F1
#
_entry.id   AF-A0A845T163-F1
#
_cell.length_a   1.000
_cell.length_b   1.000
_cell.length_c   1.000
_cell.angle_alpha   90.00
_cell.angle_beta   90.00
_cell.angle_gamma   90.00
#
_symmetry.space_group_name_H-M   'P 1'
#
loop_
_entity.id
_entity.type
_entity.pdbx_description
1 polymer ?
#
loop_
_entity_poly.entity_id
_entity_poly.type
_entity_poly.pdbx_seq_one_letter_code
_entity_poly.pdbx_strand_id
1 'polypeptide(L)'
;MSQRHLITEEFIEGILGELSSIVIPYQKRYSPIYREYKEHYHSSCLCLKKYDLRGSYSSVTDAFIDYEELINDYYLAQGFLSAAGDLLEQIVKTAGLKQIPGHADKEQKLIQVCQSFIKELPPEAREEVNKQFERRKRAIEDSQEYYYLAGYEIMVTLLKRAGYTVSEAPFFGI
;
A
#
# COMPACT_ATOMS: atom_id res chain seq x y z
N MET A 1 38.09 -12.85 -2.37
CA MET A 1 37.15 -13.46 -1.40
C MET A 1 35.98 -12.50 -1.25
N SER A 2 34.76 -12.94 -1.57
CA SER A 2 33.55 -12.10 -1.46
C SER A 2 33.21 -11.91 0.02
N GLN A 3 33.27 -10.67 0.51
CA GLN A 3 32.76 -10.32 1.83
C GLN A 3 31.23 -10.43 1.78
N ARG A 4 30.67 -11.49 2.37
CA ARG A 4 29.23 -11.55 2.66
C ARG A 4 28.90 -10.44 3.64
N HIS A 5 28.26 -9.38 3.17
CA HIS A 5 27.68 -8.37 4.05
C HIS A 5 26.45 -8.98 4.71
N LEU A 6 26.53 -9.16 6.03
CA LEU A 6 25.42 -9.69 6.82
C LEU A 6 24.41 -8.55 7.02
N ILE A 7 23.22 -8.68 6.44
CA ILE A 7 22.12 -7.75 6.66
C ILE A 7 21.56 -8.02 8.05
N THR A 8 21.63 -7.05 8.97
CA THR A 8 21.11 -7.15 10.35
C THR A 8 19.69 -6.59 10.46
N GLU A 9 18.93 -6.98 11.48
CA GLU A 9 17.60 -6.43 11.76
C GLU A 9 17.63 -4.90 11.96
N GLU A 10 18.62 -4.38 12.70
CA GLU A 10 18.80 -2.92 12.87
C GLU A 10 19.03 -2.17 11.55
N PHE A 11 19.69 -2.79 10.58
CA PHE A 11 19.90 -2.19 9.26
C PHE A 11 18.59 -2.16 8.45
N ILE A 12 17.79 -3.22 8.55
CA ILE A 12 16.47 -3.31 7.91
C ILE A 12 15.52 -2.29 8.56
N GLU A 13 15.45 -2.23 9.89
CA GLU A 13 14.61 -1.27 10.63
C GLU A 13 15.01 0.18 10.35
N GLY A 14 16.32 0.47 10.29
CA GLY A 14 16.83 1.79 9.95
C GLY A 14 16.45 2.23 8.53
N ILE A 15 16.55 1.31 7.55
CA ILE A 15 16.14 1.57 6.17
C ILE A 15 14.62 1.77 6.08
N LEU A 16 13.81 0.92 6.73
CA LEU A 16 12.35 1.07 6.74
C LEU A 16 11.92 2.40 7.39
N GLY A 17 12.59 2.84 8.46
CA GLY A 17 12.34 4.13 9.11
C GLY A 17 12.69 5.34 8.22
N GLU A 18 13.85 5.32 7.55
CA GLU A 18 14.26 6.37 6.62
C GLU A 18 13.33 6.44 5.39
N LEU A 19 12.97 5.28 4.82
CA LEU A 19 12.05 5.17 3.69
C LEU A 19 10.68 5.75 4.05
N SER A 20 10.12 5.39 5.20
CA SER A 20 8.86 5.98 5.72
C SER A 20 8.93 7.51 5.81
N SER A 21 10.07 8.06 6.26
CA SER A 21 10.24 9.50 6.47
C SER A 21 10.48 10.32 5.20
N ILE A 22 10.99 9.72 4.11
CA ILE A 22 11.39 10.44 2.88
C ILE A 22 10.49 10.08 1.68
N VAL A 23 10.14 8.80 1.52
CA VAL A 23 9.42 8.29 0.35
C VAL A 23 7.96 8.70 0.39
N ILE A 24 7.30 8.58 1.55
CA ILE A 24 5.88 8.93 1.69
C ILE A 24 5.66 10.44 1.41
N PRO A 25 6.50 11.37 1.93
CA PRO A 25 6.41 12.78 1.55
C PRO A 25 6.76 13.06 0.08
N TYR A 26 7.71 12.34 -0.50
CA TYR A 26 8.07 12.49 -1.92
C TYR A 26 6.93 12.05 -2.85
N GLN A 27 6.32 10.88 -2.60
CA GLN A 27 5.15 10.40 -3.33
C GLN A 27 3.97 11.38 -3.21
N LYS A 28 3.72 11.91 -2.00
CA LYS A 28 2.71 12.96 -1.75
C LYS A 28 2.92 14.21 -2.60
N ARG A 29 4.17 14.55 -2.93
CA ARG A 29 4.52 15.82 -3.59
C ARG A 29 4.65 15.67 -5.11
N TYR A 30 5.15 14.54 -5.59
CA TYR A 30 5.60 14.39 -6.97
C TYR A 30 4.86 13.33 -7.80
N SER A 31 4.09 12.41 -7.20
CA SER A 31 3.40 11.37 -7.98
C SER A 31 2.02 11.86 -8.48
N PRO A 32 1.79 12.00 -9.80
CA PRO A 32 0.48 12.35 -10.36
C PRO A 32 -0.57 11.29 -10.06
N ILE A 33 -0.17 10.01 -10.05
CA ILE A 33 -1.02 8.86 -9.71
C ILE A 33 -1.43 8.90 -8.24
N TYR A 34 -0.53 9.25 -7.31
CA TYR A 34 -0.89 9.46 -5.91
C TYR A 34 -1.82 10.67 -5.73
N ARG A 35 -1.66 11.70 -6.57
CA ARG A 35 -2.53 12.89 -6.56
C ARG A 35 -3.93 12.54 -7.06
N GLU A 36 -4.05 11.81 -8.16
CA GLU A 36 -5.32 11.27 -8.67
C GLU A 36 -5.96 10.29 -7.68
N TYR A 37 -5.17 9.40 -7.05
CA TYR A 37 -5.62 8.52 -5.97
C TYR A 37 -6.19 9.32 -4.80
N LYS A 38 -5.47 10.35 -4.32
CA LYS A 38 -5.89 11.21 -3.20
C LYS A 38 -7.11 12.08 -3.54
N GLU A 39 -7.22 12.56 -4.78
CA GLU A 39 -8.37 13.29 -5.31
C GLU A 39 -9.60 12.37 -5.43
N HIS A 40 -9.42 11.14 -5.92
CA HIS A 40 -10.46 10.10 -5.91
C HIS A 40 -10.86 9.67 -4.49
N TYR A 41 -9.91 9.57 -3.57
CA TYR A 41 -10.13 9.27 -2.14
C TYR A 41 -10.86 10.40 -1.40
N HIS A 42 -10.69 11.65 -1.81
CA HIS A 42 -11.49 12.77 -1.28
C HIS A 42 -12.91 12.78 -1.87
N SER A 43 -13.10 12.26 -3.09
CA SER A 43 -14.43 12.13 -3.70
C SER A 43 -15.31 11.05 -3.06
N SER A 44 -14.74 10.02 -2.43
CA SER A 44 -15.49 8.99 -1.66
C SER A 44 -16.03 9.49 -0.32
N CYS A 45 -15.80 10.76 0.03
CA CYS A 45 -16.43 11.43 1.18
C CYS A 45 -17.69 12.23 0.81
N LEU A 46 -18.10 12.22 -0.48
CA LEU A 46 -19.20 13.06 -0.96
C LEU A 46 -20.58 12.62 -0.43
N CYS A 47 -20.84 11.32 -0.25
CA CYS A 47 -22.11 10.88 0.35
C CYS A 47 -22.18 11.15 1.85
N LEU A 48 -21.05 11.12 2.56
CA LEU A 48 -21.00 11.42 4.00
C LEU A 48 -21.38 12.86 4.29
N LYS A 49 -21.02 13.78 3.38
CA LYS A 49 -21.44 15.19 3.45
C LYS A 49 -22.94 15.36 3.20
N LYS A 50 -23.54 14.54 2.31
CA LYS A 50 -24.99 14.55 2.03
C LYS A 50 -25.83 14.13 3.23
N TYR A 51 -25.31 13.23 4.07
CA TYR A 51 -26.02 12.66 5.22
C TYR A 51 -25.49 13.14 6.59
N ASP A 52 -24.61 14.15 6.61
CA ASP A 52 -23.94 14.69 7.81
C ASP A 52 -23.25 13.65 8.72
N LEU A 53 -22.60 12.65 8.11
CA LEU A 53 -22.07 11.47 8.81
C LEU A 53 -20.61 11.62 9.28
N ARG A 54 -20.02 12.82 9.16
CA ARG A 54 -18.57 13.02 9.37
C ARG A 54 -18.11 12.67 10.80
N GLY A 55 -18.96 12.88 11.81
CA GLY A 55 -18.63 12.62 13.21
C GLY A 55 -18.56 11.13 13.58
N SER A 56 -19.28 10.27 12.88
CA SER A 56 -19.38 8.82 13.16
C SER A 56 -18.47 7.97 12.26
N TYR A 57 -17.63 8.61 11.44
CA TYR A 57 -16.88 7.99 10.35
C TYR A 57 -15.43 7.61 10.71
N SER A 58 -14.97 7.92 11.92
CA SER A 58 -13.57 7.70 12.31
C SER A 58 -13.18 6.22 12.30
N SER A 59 -13.99 5.35 12.90
CA SER A 59 -13.70 3.91 12.95
C SER A 59 -13.64 3.25 11.57
N VAL A 60 -14.52 3.65 10.65
CA VAL A 60 -14.49 3.21 9.25
C VAL A 60 -13.21 3.70 8.58
N THR A 61 -12.83 4.97 8.82
CA THR A 61 -11.60 5.55 8.28
C THR A 61 -10.38 4.77 8.75
N ASP A 62 -10.28 4.52 10.05
CA ASP A 62 -9.19 3.79 10.67
C ASP A 62 -9.10 2.35 10.14
N ALA A 63 -10.25 1.68 9.96
CA ALA A 63 -10.27 0.33 9.40
C ALA A 63 -9.81 0.27 7.93
N PHE A 64 -10.11 1.30 7.14
CA PHE A 64 -9.59 1.41 5.78
C PHE A 64 -8.10 1.73 5.76
N ILE A 65 -7.61 2.60 6.66
CA ILE A 65 -6.17 2.89 6.79
C ILE A 65 -5.42 1.60 7.17
N ASP A 66 -5.92 0.88 8.19
CA ASP A 66 -5.39 -0.41 8.65
C ASP A 66 -5.25 -1.44 7.52
N TYR A 67 -6.21 -1.47 6.60
CA TYR A 67 -6.25 -2.39 5.45
C TYR A 67 -5.33 -1.92 4.32
N GLU A 68 -5.35 -0.62 4.03
CA GLU A 68 -4.51 0.03 3.02
C GLU A 68 -3.03 -0.09 3.36
N GLU A 69 -2.62 0.21 4.60
CA GLU A 69 -1.24 0.11 5.06
C GLU A 69 -0.68 -1.31 4.89
N LEU A 70 -1.44 -2.34 5.27
CA LEU A 70 -1.00 -3.73 5.11
C LEU A 70 -0.64 -4.07 3.66
N ILE A 71 -1.53 -3.69 2.72
CA ILE A 71 -1.34 -4.00 1.30
C ILE A 71 -0.18 -3.18 0.74
N ASN A 72 -0.15 -1.88 1.02
CA ASN A 72 0.87 -0.97 0.52
C ASN A 72 2.26 -1.37 1.01
N ASP A 73 2.42 -1.63 2.32
CA ASP A 73 3.70 -2.01 2.92
C ASP A 73 4.19 -3.34 2.36
N TYR A 74 3.29 -4.32 2.18
CA TYR A 74 3.63 -5.60 1.60
C TYR A 74 4.20 -5.46 0.20
N TYR A 75 3.48 -4.77 -0.70
CA TYR A 75 3.93 -4.63 -2.09
C TYR A 75 5.16 -3.72 -2.21
N LEU A 76 5.28 -2.69 -1.38
CA LEU A 76 6.48 -1.87 -1.30
C LEU A 76 7.71 -2.71 -0.91
N ALA A 77 7.58 -3.56 0.12
CA ALA A 77 8.63 -4.48 0.54
C ALA A 77 8.97 -5.50 -0.55
N GLN A 78 7.96 -6.03 -1.26
CA GLN A 78 8.20 -6.90 -2.41
C GLN A 78 9.02 -6.19 -3.50
N GLY A 79 8.74 -4.93 -3.78
CA GLY A 79 9.51 -4.12 -4.72
C GLY A 79 10.98 -4.01 -4.33
N PHE A 80 11.26 -3.72 -3.05
CA PHE A 80 12.64 -3.68 -2.53
C PHE A 80 13.35 -5.02 -2.70
N LEU A 81 12.68 -6.11 -2.31
CA LEU A 81 13.25 -7.44 -2.38
C LEU A 81 13.52 -7.86 -3.81
N SER A 82 12.64 -7.55 -4.76
CA SER A 82 12.85 -7.86 -6.18
C SER A 82 14.08 -7.14 -6.73
N ALA A 83 14.25 -5.84 -6.45
CA ALA A 83 15.44 -5.10 -6.89
C ALA A 83 16.75 -5.64 -6.29
N ALA A 84 16.72 -6.04 -5.01
CA ALA A 84 17.86 -6.69 -4.37
C ALA A 84 18.10 -8.11 -4.94
N GLY A 85 17.03 -8.83 -5.23
CA GLY A 85 17.05 -10.15 -5.87
C GLY A 85 17.69 -10.09 -7.25
N ASP A 86 17.32 -9.11 -8.08
CA ASP A 86 17.89 -8.91 -9.41
C ASP A 86 19.41 -8.71 -9.37
N LEU A 87 19.92 -7.97 -8.37
CA LEU A 87 21.36 -7.83 -8.13
C LEU A 87 22.04 -9.15 -7.73
N LEU A 88 21.32 -10.00 -7.01
CA LEU A 88 21.80 -11.28 -6.49
C LEU A 88 21.48 -12.48 -7.40
N GLU A 89 20.88 -12.22 -8.57
CA GLU A 89 20.35 -13.25 -9.48
C GLU A 89 19.33 -14.20 -8.80
N GLN A 90 18.54 -13.67 -7.87
CA GLN A 90 17.51 -14.38 -7.13
C GLN A 90 16.10 -13.93 -7.53
N ILE A 91 15.26 -14.89 -7.90
CA ILE A 91 13.86 -14.63 -8.25
C ILE A 91 13.04 -14.45 -6.97
N VAL A 92 12.46 -13.26 -6.80
CA VAL A 92 11.47 -12.98 -5.76
C VAL A 92 10.08 -13.19 -6.32
N LYS A 93 9.32 -14.14 -5.75
CA LYS A 93 7.95 -14.41 -6.17
C LYS A 93 6.98 -13.43 -5.51
N THR A 94 6.15 -12.78 -6.32
CA THR A 94 5.03 -11.98 -5.82
C THR A 94 3.93 -12.92 -5.34
N ALA A 95 3.44 -12.71 -4.11
CA ALA A 95 2.30 -13.45 -3.61
C ALA A 95 1.02 -12.72 -4.03
N GLY A 96 -0.03 -13.47 -4.34
CA GLY A 96 -1.34 -12.86 -4.60
C GLY A 96 -1.90 -12.24 -3.31
N LEU A 97 -2.74 -11.22 -3.45
CA LEU A 97 -3.36 -10.46 -2.35
C LEU A 97 -3.81 -11.33 -1.14
N LYS A 98 -4.51 -12.44 -1.40
CA LYS A 98 -5.04 -13.35 -0.36
C LYS A 98 -3.97 -14.13 0.41
N GLN A 99 -2.73 -14.09 -0.04
CA GLN A 99 -1.58 -14.77 0.57
C GLN A 99 -0.78 -13.80 1.47
N ILE A 100 -1.11 -12.51 1.48
CA ILE A 100 -0.49 -11.54 2.38
C ILE A 100 -0.80 -11.94 3.83
N PRO A 101 0.22 -12.12 4.69
CA PRO A 101 0.01 -12.41 6.11
C PRO A 101 -0.88 -11.36 6.78
N GLY A 102 -1.92 -11.81 7.51
CA GLY A 102 -2.86 -10.92 8.20
C GLY A 102 -3.93 -10.26 7.31
N HIS A 103 -3.92 -10.51 5.98
CA HIS A 103 -4.92 -9.95 5.06
C HIS A 103 -6.34 -10.35 5.45
N ALA A 104 -6.59 -11.64 5.68
CA ALA A 104 -7.91 -12.14 6.01
C ALA A 104 -8.50 -11.47 7.27
N ASP A 105 -7.68 -11.26 8.30
CA ASP A 105 -8.10 -10.65 9.56
C ASP A 105 -8.44 -9.17 9.38
N LYS A 106 -7.59 -8.43 8.65
CA LYS A 106 -7.81 -7.00 8.35
C LYS A 106 -9.00 -6.79 7.41
N GLU A 107 -9.17 -7.66 6.40
CA GLU A 107 -10.34 -7.65 5.51
C GLU A 107 -11.63 -7.91 6.29
N GLN A 108 -11.63 -8.92 7.18
CA GLN A 108 -12.79 -9.23 8.01
C GLN A 108 -13.14 -8.07 8.94
N LYS A 109 -12.14 -7.45 9.60
CA LYS A 109 -12.34 -6.27 10.45
C LYS A 109 -12.95 -5.11 9.66
N LEU A 110 -12.42 -4.83 8.46
CA LEU A 110 -12.95 -3.79 7.57
C LEU A 110 -14.43 -4.05 7.23
N ILE A 111 -14.76 -5.27 6.80
CA ILE A 111 -16.14 -5.66 6.47
C ILE A 111 -17.07 -5.46 7.67
N GLN A 112 -16.66 -5.91 8.86
CA GLN A 112 -17.46 -5.78 10.08
C GLN A 112 -17.74 -4.32 10.45
N VAL A 113 -16.72 -3.47 10.40
CA VAL A 113 -16.85 -2.04 10.73
C VAL A 113 -17.76 -1.34 9.71
N CYS A 114 -17.54 -1.58 8.41
CA CYS A 114 -18.37 -1.05 7.33
C CYS A 114 -19.84 -1.47 7.46
N GLN A 115 -20.11 -2.75 7.71
CA GLN A 115 -21.47 -3.26 7.87
C GLN A 115 -22.16 -2.70 9.13
N SER A 116 -21.42 -2.54 10.23
CA SER A 116 -21.96 -1.94 11.45
C SER A 116 -22.35 -0.49 11.21
N PHE A 117 -21.48 0.28 10.55
CA PHE A 117 -21.78 1.66 10.16
C PHE A 117 -23.00 1.74 9.25
N ILE A 118 -23.10 0.90 8.21
CA ILE A 118 -24.24 0.89 7.27
C ILE A 118 -25.57 0.64 8.00
N LYS A 119 -25.60 -0.21 9.03
CA LYS A 119 -26.84 -0.50 9.78
C LYS A 119 -27.36 0.72 10.53
N GLU A 120 -26.48 1.62 10.97
CA GLU A 120 -26.84 2.86 11.66
C GLU A 120 -27.37 3.94 10.72
N LEU A 121 -27.20 3.76 9.40
CA LEU A 121 -27.64 4.74 8.41
C LEU A 121 -29.15 4.66 8.10
N PRO A 122 -29.74 5.78 7.67
CA PRO A 122 -31.07 5.79 7.05
C PRO A 122 -31.12 4.83 5.84
N PRO A 123 -32.22 4.07 5.63
CA PRO A 123 -32.34 3.09 4.56
C PRO A 123 -31.93 3.61 3.17
N GLU A 124 -32.29 4.85 2.85
CA GLU A 124 -31.99 5.55 1.60
C GLU A 124 -30.50 5.84 1.37
N ALA A 125 -29.68 5.82 2.43
CA ALA A 125 -28.24 6.04 2.37
C ALA A 125 -27.43 4.75 2.26
N ARG A 126 -27.99 3.61 2.68
CA ARG A 126 -27.25 2.35 2.86
C ARG A 126 -26.61 1.83 1.59
N GLU A 127 -27.39 1.78 0.51
CA GLU A 127 -26.90 1.23 -0.77
C GLU A 127 -25.77 2.07 -1.35
N GLU A 128 -25.94 3.40 -1.36
CA GLU A 128 -24.94 4.32 -1.90
C GLU A 128 -23.65 4.26 -1.09
N VAL A 129 -23.73 4.29 0.25
CA VAL A 129 -22.55 4.20 1.12
C VAL A 129 -21.84 2.85 0.95
N ASN A 130 -22.59 1.76 0.87
CA ASN A 130 -22.00 0.44 0.64
C ASN A 130 -21.22 0.38 -0.68
N LYS A 131 -21.79 0.92 -1.77
CA LYS A 131 -21.09 1.01 -3.06
C LYS A 131 -19.80 1.83 -2.96
N GLN A 132 -19.76 2.87 -2.13
CA GLN A 132 -18.55 3.66 -1.93
C GLN A 132 -17.48 2.91 -1.16
N PHE A 133 -17.84 2.12 -0.15
CA PHE A 133 -16.89 1.26 0.55
C PHE A 133 -16.30 0.19 -0.36
N GLU A 134 -17.13 -0.45 -1.19
CA GLU A 134 -16.67 -1.42 -2.19
C GLU A 134 -15.71 -0.79 -3.20
N ARG A 135 -16.01 0.42 -3.68
CA ARG A 135 -15.12 1.17 -4.58
C ARG A 135 -13.78 1.49 -3.92
N ARG A 136 -13.79 1.94 -2.66
CA ARG A 136 -12.58 2.27 -1.91
C ARG A 136 -11.72 1.03 -1.66
N LYS A 137 -12.34 -0.08 -1.24
CA LYS A 137 -11.64 -1.37 -1.05
C LYS A 137 -10.97 -1.82 -2.34
N ARG A 138 -11.70 -1.79 -3.46
CA ARG A 138 -11.15 -2.15 -4.77
C ARG A 138 -9.99 -1.23 -5.18
N ALA A 139 -10.10 0.07 -4.96
CA ALA A 139 -9.02 1.00 -5.29
C ALA A 139 -7.73 0.74 -4.48
N ILE A 140 -7.85 0.31 -3.22
CA ILE A 140 -6.72 -0.15 -2.42
C ILE A 140 -6.14 -1.44 -3.02
N GLU A 141 -7.00 -2.41 -3.33
CA GLU A 141 -6.59 -3.70 -3.92
C GLU A 141 -6.01 -3.56 -5.31
N ASP A 142 -6.36 -2.55 -6.09
CA ASP A 142 -5.79 -2.29 -7.41
C ASP A 142 -4.44 -1.54 -7.33
N SER A 143 -4.06 -1.03 -6.16
CA SER A 143 -2.84 -0.23 -5.97
C SER A 143 -1.54 -1.05 -5.82
N GLN A 144 -1.64 -2.39 -5.85
CA GLN A 144 -0.53 -3.32 -5.60
C GLN A 144 0.67 -3.07 -6.51
N GLU A 145 0.44 -2.97 -7.82
CA GLU A 145 1.48 -2.76 -8.82
C GLU A 145 2.21 -1.43 -8.59
N TYR A 146 1.47 -0.39 -8.20
CA TYR A 146 2.04 0.91 -7.91
C TYR A 146 3.04 0.85 -6.76
N TYR A 147 2.66 0.28 -5.62
CA TYR A 147 3.55 0.20 -4.47
C TYR A 147 4.74 -0.73 -4.71
N TYR A 148 4.53 -1.81 -5.48
CA TYR A 148 5.62 -2.68 -5.93
C TYR A 148 6.66 -1.92 -6.76
N LEU A 149 6.23 -1.22 -7.81
CA LEU A 149 7.14 -0.46 -8.68
C LEU A 149 7.84 0.65 -7.91
N ALA A 150 7.11 1.36 -7.03
CA ALA A 150 7.70 2.38 -6.18
C ALA A 150 8.83 1.81 -5.32
N GLY A 151 8.59 0.67 -4.66
CA GLY A 151 9.61 0.00 -3.86
C GLY A 151 10.83 -0.36 -4.70
N TYR A 152 10.59 -0.98 -5.85
CA TYR A 152 11.64 -1.38 -6.78
C TYR A 152 12.52 -0.20 -7.21
N GLU A 153 11.92 0.90 -7.68
CA GLU A 153 12.64 2.10 -8.14
C GLU A 153 13.51 2.73 -7.05
N ILE A 154 12.99 2.79 -5.83
CA ILE A 154 13.72 3.34 -4.69
C ILE A 154 14.94 2.46 -4.40
N MET A 155 14.79 1.14 -4.35
CA MET A 155 15.92 0.24 -4.07
C MET A 155 16.96 0.27 -5.19
N VAL A 156 16.54 0.29 -6.46
CA VAL A 156 17.47 0.47 -7.60
C VAL A 156 18.26 1.77 -7.45
N THR A 157 17.60 2.87 -7.07
CA THR A 157 18.26 4.17 -6.87
C THR A 157 19.29 4.10 -5.74
N LEU A 158 18.95 3.44 -4.63
CA LEU A 158 19.86 3.25 -3.49
C LEU A 158 21.07 2.38 -3.88
N LEU A 159 20.84 1.27 -4.57
CA LEU A 159 21.90 0.36 -5.05
C LEU A 159 22.86 1.09 -6.00
N LYS A 160 22.35 1.88 -6.95
CA LYS A 160 23.19 2.71 -7.84
C LYS A 160 24.07 3.68 -7.05
N ARG A 161 23.50 4.37 -6.05
CA ARG A 161 24.26 5.30 -5.19
C ARG A 161 25.33 4.61 -4.36
N ALA A 162 25.12 3.35 -3.99
CA ALA A 162 26.10 2.51 -3.32
C ALA A 162 27.16 1.92 -4.27
N GLY A 163 27.09 2.18 -5.58
CA GLY A 163 28.08 1.76 -6.58
C GLY A 163 27.78 0.44 -7.26
N TYR A 164 26.57 -0.12 -7.11
CA TYR A 164 26.16 -1.34 -7.80
C TYR A 164 25.58 -1.04 -9.19
N THR A 165 25.91 -1.91 -10.16
CA THR A 165 25.26 -1.92 -11.48
C THR A 165 23.99 -2.75 -11.40
N VAL A 166 22.84 -2.12 -11.63
CA VAL A 166 21.51 -2.75 -11.53
C VAL A 166 20.65 -2.39 -12.74
N SER A 167 19.78 -3.32 -13.15
CA SER A 167 18.81 -3.11 -14.23
C SER A 167 17.77 -2.05 -13.84
N GLU A 168 17.38 -1.20 -14.78
CA GLU A 168 16.32 -0.20 -14.57
C GLU A 168 14.91 -0.81 -14.67
N ALA A 169 14.79 -2.00 -15.25
CA ALA A 169 13.52 -2.72 -15.39
C ALA A 169 13.51 -3.98 -14.50
N PRO A 170 12.39 -4.29 -13.81
CA PRO A 170 12.26 -5.51 -13.02
C PRO A 170 12.43 -6.75 -13.89
N PHE A 171 13.16 -7.75 -13.39
CA PHE A 171 13.25 -9.04 -14.07
C PHE A 171 11.98 -9.86 -13.81
N PHE A 172 11.02 -9.80 -14.73
CA PHE A 172 9.92 -10.75 -14.76
C PHE A 172 10.43 -12.05 -15.39
N GLY A 173 11.03 -12.91 -14.57
CA GLY A 173 11.50 -14.23 -15.01
C GLY A 173 10.38 -14.98 -15.72
N ILE A 174 10.58 -15.25 -17.01
CA ILE A 174 9.75 -16.17 -17.81
C ILE A 174 10.18 -17.60 -17.51
#